data_AF-Q2B571-F1
#
_entry.id   AF-Q2B571-F1
#
_cell.length_a   1.000
_cell.length_b   1.000
_cell.length_c   1.000
_cell.angle_alpha   90.00
_cell.angle_beta   90.00
_cell.angle_gamma   90.00
#
_symmetry.space_group_name_H-M   'P 1'
#
loop_
_entity.id
_entity.type
_entity.pdbx_description
1 polymer ?
#
loop_
_entity_poly.entity_id
_entity_poly.type
_entity_poly.pdbx_seq_one_letter_code
_entity_poly.pdbx_strand_id
1 'polypeptide(L)'
;MVPDILFYVVLPLVVWNYGRDVLGDYLAMILSSVPGIIYTLYRFFQLKKINLFGLFLLVNLVIGTLIDVLAGSALQLLWNNVIYSYVLGCLFLLTIVLKKPVFLYFTLDFMELQGKDRGSMKEVFFKSKTLMIFSLITAGFALKFILLASIKVWLIGKYGVDAFDQGIVLRQILNWGFTIVSAGGFYFILKEIGALNEPPETTISQDSP
;
A
#
# COMPACT_ATOMS: atom_id res chain seq x y z
N MET A 1 11.80 -5.54 9.30
CA MET A 1 12.36 -6.22 8.11
C MET A 1 12.49 -7.72 8.34
N VAL A 2 13.23 -8.18 9.35
CA VAL A 2 13.39 -9.62 9.63
C VAL A 2 12.07 -10.34 9.95
N PRO A 3 11.17 -9.79 10.81
CA PRO A 3 9.89 -10.46 11.08
C PRO A 3 8.97 -10.49 9.85
N ASP A 4 9.05 -9.48 8.98
CA ASP A 4 8.20 -9.38 7.80
C ASP A 4 8.51 -10.52 6.79
N ILE A 5 9.78 -10.86 6.60
CA ILE A 5 10.18 -11.99 5.74
C ILE A 5 9.62 -13.32 6.29
N LEU A 6 9.71 -13.52 7.60
CA LEU A 6 9.26 -14.74 8.24
C LEU A 6 7.75 -14.96 8.05
N PHE A 7 6.94 -13.95 8.38
CA PHE A 7 5.48 -14.06 8.36
C PHE A 7 4.84 -13.94 6.98
N TYR A 8 5.51 -13.29 6.02
CA TYR A 8 4.96 -13.09 4.68
C TYR A 8 5.65 -13.86 3.54
N VAL A 9 6.74 -14.58 3.81
CA VAL A 9 7.42 -15.44 2.81
C VAL A 9 7.63 -16.84 3.34
N VAL A 10 8.41 -16.96 4.42
CA VAL A 10 8.88 -18.27 4.89
C VAL A 10 7.70 -19.12 5.35
N LEU A 11 6.88 -18.62 6.28
CA LEU A 11 5.72 -19.36 6.78
C LEU A 11 4.70 -19.67 5.68
N PRO A 12 4.28 -18.71 4.83
CA PRO A 12 3.38 -19.02 3.71
C PRO A 12 3.91 -20.09 2.76
N LEU A 13 5.20 -20.04 2.39
CA LEU A 13 5.80 -21.03 1.48
C LEU A 13 5.91 -22.41 2.13
N VAL A 14 6.21 -22.48 3.43
CA VAL A 14 6.22 -23.74 4.18
C VAL A 14 4.81 -24.33 4.22
N VAL A 15 3.81 -23.54 4.63
CA VAL A 15 2.42 -24.00 4.68
C VAL A 15 1.93 -24.44 3.30
N TRP A 16 2.36 -23.77 2.25
CA TRP A 16 2.01 -24.13 0.88
C TRP A 16 2.64 -25.46 0.46
N ASN A 17 3.97 -25.56 0.49
CA ASN A 17 4.68 -26.73 -0.03
C ASN A 17 4.38 -28.00 0.76
N TYR A 18 4.22 -27.91 2.08
CA TYR A 18 3.90 -29.07 2.93
C TYR A 18 2.39 -29.32 3.06
N GLY A 19 1.58 -28.26 3.03
CA GLY A 19 0.13 -28.37 3.22
C GLY A 19 -0.62 -28.77 1.95
N ARG A 20 -0.08 -28.45 0.77
CA ARG A 20 -0.70 -28.76 -0.53
C ARG A 20 -0.97 -30.25 -0.73
N ASP A 21 -0.01 -31.11 -0.38
CA ASP A 21 -0.13 -32.56 -0.57
C ASP A 21 -1.22 -33.18 0.32
N VAL A 22 -1.48 -32.57 1.48
CA VAL A 22 -2.41 -33.10 2.50
C VAL A 22 -3.80 -32.48 2.39
N LEU A 23 -3.88 -31.18 2.09
CA LEU A 23 -5.10 -30.37 2.19
C LEU A 23 -5.64 -29.95 0.81
N GLY A 24 -4.87 -30.16 -0.25
CA GLY A 24 -5.14 -29.66 -1.59
C GLY A 24 -4.80 -28.18 -1.75
N ASP A 25 -4.70 -27.74 -3.01
CA ASP A 25 -4.22 -26.41 -3.36
C ASP A 25 -5.02 -25.29 -2.68
N TYR A 26 -6.35 -25.35 -2.76
CA TYR A 26 -7.20 -24.26 -2.31
C TYR A 26 -7.08 -23.98 -0.81
N LEU A 27 -7.13 -25.02 0.02
CA LEU A 27 -7.02 -24.89 1.47
C LEU A 27 -5.59 -24.53 1.90
N ALA A 28 -4.58 -25.07 1.22
CA ALA A 28 -3.19 -24.71 1.47
C ALA A 28 -2.93 -23.22 1.22
N MET A 29 -3.47 -22.64 0.14
CA MET A 29 -3.34 -21.19 -0.15
C MET A 29 -4.00 -20.32 0.93
N ILE A 30 -5.20 -20.69 1.38
CA ILE A 30 -5.90 -19.95 2.44
C ILE A 30 -5.09 -20.01 3.75
N LEU A 31 -4.63 -21.19 4.15
CA LEU A 31 -3.83 -21.35 5.36
C LEU A 31 -2.49 -20.62 5.27
N SER A 32 -1.87 -20.56 4.10
CA SER A 32 -0.65 -19.76 3.87
C SER A 32 -0.85 -18.26 4.10
N SER A 33 -2.09 -17.75 4.01
CA SER A 33 -2.38 -16.33 4.30
C SER A 33 -2.53 -16.02 5.79
N VAL A 34 -2.89 -17.01 6.61
CA VAL A 34 -3.19 -16.86 8.05
C VAL A 34 -2.04 -16.23 8.85
N PRO A 35 -0.76 -16.67 8.72
CA PRO A 35 0.34 -16.04 9.44
C PRO A 35 0.48 -14.54 9.14
N GLY A 36 0.32 -14.16 7.87
CA GLY A 36 0.39 -12.77 7.44
C GLY A 36 -0.76 -11.92 7.98
N ILE A 37 -1.98 -12.47 8.01
CA ILE A 37 -3.16 -11.81 8.59
C ILE A 37 -2.96 -11.57 10.09
N ILE A 38 -2.56 -12.60 10.84
CA ILE A 38 -2.30 -12.49 12.29
C ILE A 38 -1.24 -11.43 12.55
N TYR A 39 -0.14 -11.44 11.79
CA TYR A 39 0.94 -10.47 11.94
C TYR A 39 0.48 -9.03 11.62
N THR A 40 -0.33 -8.86 10.57
CA THR A 40 -0.93 -7.56 10.20
C THR A 40 -1.80 -7.03 11.33
N LEU A 41 -2.70 -7.86 11.86
CA LEU A 41 -3.59 -7.49 12.96
C LEU A 41 -2.81 -7.14 14.21
N TYR A 42 -1.82 -7.95 14.59
CA TYR A 42 -0.96 -7.70 15.74
C TYR A 42 -0.26 -6.33 15.63
N ARG A 43 0.34 -6.02 14.47
CA ARG A 43 0.94 -4.70 14.22
C ARG A 43 -0.07 -3.58 14.29
N PHE A 44 -1.26 -3.79 13.73
CA PHE A 44 -2.32 -2.80 13.76
C PHE A 44 -2.74 -2.45 15.21
N PHE A 45 -2.94 -3.48 16.06
CA PHE A 45 -3.28 -3.30 17.46
C PHE A 45 -2.17 -2.62 18.27
N GLN A 46 -0.90 -2.87 17.96
CA GLN A 46 0.23 -2.17 18.56
C GLN A 46 0.23 -0.67 18.22
N LEU A 47 -0.12 -0.31 16.98
CA LEU A 47 -0.13 1.08 16.51
C LEU A 47 -1.27 1.92 17.11
N LYS A 48 -2.34 1.29 17.65
CA LYS A 48 -3.49 1.89 18.37
C LYS A 48 -4.11 3.16 17.74
N LYS A 49 -3.97 3.35 16.42
CA LYS A 49 -4.42 4.57 15.74
C LYS A 49 -5.26 4.21 14.53
N ILE A 50 -6.58 4.36 14.66
CA ILE A 50 -7.53 4.22 13.56
C ILE A 50 -7.60 5.58 12.85
N ASN A 51 -6.80 5.72 11.80
CA ASN A 51 -6.92 6.80 10.82
C ASN A 51 -7.41 6.24 9.48
N LEU A 52 -7.64 7.09 8.48
CA LEU A 52 -8.11 6.67 7.16
C LEU A 52 -7.19 5.63 6.52
N PHE A 53 -5.87 5.76 6.70
CA PHE A 53 -4.91 4.76 6.21
C PHE A 53 -5.08 3.41 6.92
N GLY A 54 -5.21 3.42 8.23
CA GLY A 54 -5.46 2.22 9.02
C GLY A 54 -6.79 1.55 8.67
N LEU A 55 -7.85 2.34 8.49
CA LEU A 55 -9.14 1.86 8.02
C LEU A 55 -9.02 1.25 6.61
N PHE A 56 -8.31 1.91 5.71
CA PHE A 56 -8.03 1.37 4.37
C PHE A 56 -7.29 0.03 4.43
N LEU A 57 -6.28 -0.11 5.30
CA LEU A 57 -5.58 -1.39 5.49
C LEU A 57 -6.51 -2.47 6.02
N LEU A 58 -7.33 -2.19 7.03
CA LEU A 58 -8.28 -3.14 7.59
C LEU A 58 -9.35 -3.56 6.57
N VAL A 59 -9.94 -2.61 5.85
CA VAL A 59 -10.94 -2.89 4.81
C VAL A 59 -10.34 -3.79 3.73
N ASN A 60 -9.11 -3.52 3.27
CA ASN A 60 -8.44 -4.38 2.31
C ASN A 60 -8.14 -5.78 2.86
N LEU A 61 -7.74 -5.89 4.13
CA LEU A 61 -7.49 -7.17 4.77
C LEU A 61 -8.76 -8.01 4.81
N VAL A 62 -9.88 -7.41 5.23
CA VAL A 62 -11.19 -8.08 5.33
C VAL A 62 -11.69 -8.47 3.95
N ILE A 63 -11.73 -7.53 2.99
CA ILE A 63 -12.22 -7.81 1.63
C ILE A 63 -11.33 -8.86 0.95
N GLY A 64 -10.01 -8.75 1.06
CA GLY A 64 -9.08 -9.73 0.49
C GLY A 64 -9.29 -11.14 1.07
N THR A 65 -9.44 -11.23 2.39
CA THR A 65 -9.71 -12.52 3.05
C THR A 65 -11.05 -13.11 2.61
N LEU A 66 -12.10 -12.28 2.49
CA LEU A 66 -13.40 -12.73 2.00
C LEU A 66 -13.31 -13.21 0.56
N ILE A 67 -12.60 -12.48 -0.31
CA ILE A 67 -12.35 -12.88 -1.69
C ILE A 67 -11.67 -14.25 -1.75
N ASP A 68 -10.68 -14.49 -0.88
CA ASP A 68 -9.94 -15.74 -0.82
C ASP A 68 -10.83 -16.90 -0.36
N VAL A 69 -11.59 -16.71 0.72
CA VAL A 69 -12.45 -17.75 1.31
C VAL A 69 -13.67 -18.08 0.43
N LEU A 70 -14.17 -17.10 -0.34
CA LEU A 70 -15.34 -17.26 -1.20
C LEU A 70 -15.00 -17.69 -2.63
N ALA A 71 -13.72 -17.92 -2.96
CA ALA A 71 -13.30 -18.22 -4.31
C ALA A 71 -13.67 -19.63 -4.80
N GLY A 72 -13.91 -20.60 -3.91
CA GLY A 72 -14.38 -21.95 -4.27
C GLY A 72 -13.36 -22.86 -4.99
N SER A 73 -12.27 -22.30 -5.54
CA SER A 73 -11.14 -23.06 -6.09
C SER A 73 -9.84 -22.25 -6.04
N ALA A 74 -8.69 -22.93 -6.10
CA ALA A 74 -7.37 -22.30 -6.10
C ALA A 74 -7.16 -21.33 -7.28
N LEU A 75 -7.57 -21.75 -8.49
CA LEU A 75 -7.43 -20.93 -9.69
C LEU A 75 -8.33 -19.70 -9.63
N GLN A 76 -9.57 -19.86 -9.16
CA GLN A 76 -10.49 -18.73 -8.98
C GLN A 76 -9.98 -17.76 -7.91
N LEU A 77 -9.34 -18.24 -6.84
CA LEU A 77 -8.72 -17.40 -5.83
C LEU A 77 -7.66 -16.48 -6.46
N LEU A 78 -6.79 -17.05 -7.30
CA LEU A 78 -5.74 -16.30 -8.00
C LEU A 78 -6.33 -15.22 -8.91
N TRP A 79 -7.34 -15.56 -9.71
CA TRP A 79 -8.02 -14.61 -10.60
C TRP A 79 -8.79 -13.53 -9.85
N ASN A 80 -9.50 -13.88 -8.78
CA ASN A 80 -10.21 -12.89 -7.96
C ASN A 80 -9.24 -11.87 -7.36
N ASN A 81 -8.06 -12.32 -6.91
CA ASN A 81 -7.01 -11.44 -6.41
C ASN A 81 -6.46 -10.49 -7.49
N VAL A 82 -6.34 -10.97 -8.73
CA VAL A 82 -5.95 -10.15 -9.89
C VAL A 82 -6.99 -9.06 -10.14
N ILE A 83 -8.27 -9.45 -10.25
CA ILE A 83 -9.36 -8.51 -10.50
C ILE A 83 -9.44 -7.48 -9.38
N TYR A 84 -9.36 -7.91 -8.12
CA TYR A 84 -9.35 -7.02 -6.96
C TYR A 84 -8.20 -6.01 -7.01
N SER A 85 -7.01 -6.45 -7.43
CA SER A 85 -5.86 -5.57 -7.59
C SER A 85 -6.09 -4.52 -8.68
N TYR A 86 -6.68 -4.89 -9.82
CA TYR A 86 -7.06 -3.91 -10.85
C TYR A 86 -8.13 -2.93 -10.35
N VAL A 87 -9.14 -3.40 -9.61
CA VAL A 87 -10.15 -2.54 -9.01
C VAL A 87 -9.51 -1.51 -8.08
N LEU A 88 -8.58 -1.92 -7.21
CA LEU A 88 -7.85 -0.98 -6.35
C LEU A 88 -7.02 0.03 -7.15
N GLY A 89 -6.33 -0.41 -8.20
CA GLY A 89 -5.61 0.48 -9.11
C GLY A 89 -6.52 1.52 -9.75
N CYS A 90 -7.66 1.09 -10.29
CA CYS A 90 -8.67 1.96 -10.87
C CYS A 90 -9.27 2.94 -9.84
N LEU A 91 -9.57 2.48 -8.62
CA LEU A 91 -10.06 3.34 -7.54
C LEU A 91 -9.04 4.44 -7.20
N PHE A 92 -7.75 4.11 -7.16
CA PHE A 92 -6.71 5.10 -6.90
C PHE A 92 -6.61 6.12 -8.03
N LEU A 93 -6.63 5.68 -9.29
CA LEU A 93 -6.67 6.60 -10.44
C LEU A 93 -7.92 7.48 -10.42
N LEU A 94 -9.08 6.93 -10.06
CA LEU A 94 -10.32 7.68 -9.92
C LEU A 94 -10.18 8.81 -8.90
N THR A 95 -9.49 8.58 -7.77
CA THR A 95 -9.25 9.64 -6.78
C THR A 95 -8.43 10.80 -7.35
N ILE A 96 -7.52 10.53 -8.29
CA ILE A 96 -6.73 11.56 -8.99
C ILE A 96 -7.63 12.36 -9.94
N VAL A 97 -8.46 11.67 -10.73
CA VAL A 97 -9.41 12.31 -11.67
C VAL A 97 -10.38 13.24 -10.93
N LEU A 98 -10.82 12.84 -9.74
CA LEU A 98 -11.66 13.64 -8.85
C LEU A 98 -10.90 14.78 -8.13
N LYS A 99 -9.63 15.01 -8.45
CA LYS A 99 -8.71 15.99 -7.81
C LYS A 99 -8.61 15.83 -6.29
N LYS A 100 -8.80 14.60 -5.82
CA LYS A 100 -8.83 14.22 -4.39
C LYS A 100 -7.94 13.00 -4.16
N PRO A 101 -6.62 13.06 -4.50
CA PRO A 101 -5.73 11.91 -4.44
C PRO A 101 -5.72 11.31 -3.02
N VAL A 102 -5.90 10.00 -2.91
CA VAL A 102 -6.08 9.33 -1.61
C VAL A 102 -4.90 9.57 -0.64
N PHE A 103 -3.68 9.69 -1.17
CA PHE A 103 -2.48 9.95 -0.35
C PHE A 103 -2.46 11.32 0.32
N LEU A 104 -3.16 12.31 -0.25
CA LEU A 104 -3.34 13.60 0.41
C LEU A 104 -4.08 13.40 1.73
N TYR A 105 -5.16 12.60 1.73
CA TYR A 105 -5.94 12.33 2.93
C TYR A 105 -5.19 11.46 3.94
N PHE A 106 -4.46 10.44 3.48
CA PHE A 106 -3.59 9.66 4.37
C PHE A 106 -2.54 10.54 5.06
N THR A 107 -1.98 11.50 4.34
CA THR A 107 -0.97 12.41 4.90
C THR A 107 -1.59 13.44 5.83
N LEU A 108 -2.79 13.95 5.53
CA LEU A 108 -3.53 14.83 6.44
C LEU A 108 -3.76 14.15 7.80
N ASP A 109 -4.26 12.92 7.79
CA ASP A 109 -4.49 12.18 9.02
C ASP A 109 -3.17 11.88 9.76
N PHE A 110 -2.10 11.60 9.03
CA PHE A 110 -0.78 11.40 9.65
C PHE A 110 -0.24 12.67 10.31
N MET A 111 -0.46 13.84 9.70
CA MET A 111 -0.06 15.14 10.27
C MET A 111 -0.93 15.55 11.47
N GLU A 112 -2.23 15.27 11.43
CA GLU A 112 -3.14 15.47 12.57
C GLU A 112 -2.69 14.64 13.78
N LEU A 113 -2.25 13.40 13.56
CA LEU A 113 -1.68 12.55 14.60
C LEU A 113 -0.36 13.05 15.19
N GLN A 114 0.33 13.97 14.50
CA GLN A 114 1.52 14.66 15.00
C GLN A 114 1.18 15.99 15.71
N GLY A 115 -0.10 16.29 15.90
CA GLY A 115 -0.57 17.49 16.59
C GLY A 115 -0.62 18.75 15.72
N LYS A 116 -0.49 18.63 14.39
CA LYS A 116 -0.66 19.77 13.46
C LYS A 116 -2.14 20.01 13.16
N ASP A 117 -2.54 21.28 13.11
CA ASP A 117 -3.91 21.68 12.81
C ASP A 117 -4.33 21.27 11.37
N ARG A 118 -5.44 20.53 11.28
CA ARG A 118 -5.97 19.97 10.03
C ARG A 118 -6.45 21.06 9.06
N GLY A 119 -6.92 22.20 9.57
CA GLY A 119 -7.44 23.31 8.77
C GLY A 119 -6.33 24.00 7.98
N SER A 120 -5.28 24.39 8.68
CA SER A 120 -4.11 25.09 8.13
C SER A 120 -3.37 24.24 7.08
N MET A 121 -3.32 22.92 7.29
CA MET A 121 -2.66 22.00 6.36
C MET A 121 -3.45 21.72 5.08
N LYS A 122 -4.78 21.78 5.11
CA LYS A 122 -5.61 21.61 3.90
C LYS A 122 -5.33 22.70 2.88
N GLU A 123 -5.27 23.96 3.30
CA GLU A 123 -5.04 25.08 2.38
C GLU A 123 -3.68 24.98 1.67
N VAL A 124 -2.65 24.50 2.36
CA VAL A 124 -1.31 24.28 1.78
C VAL A 124 -1.30 23.06 0.85
N PHE A 125 -2.05 22.00 1.17
CA PHE A 125 -2.05 20.75 0.39
C PHE A 125 -2.87 20.82 -0.89
N PHE A 126 -3.88 21.69 -0.95
CA PHE A 126 -4.66 21.94 -2.16
C PHE A 126 -4.02 22.96 -3.12
N LYS A 127 -2.83 23.50 -2.79
CA LYS A 127 -2.03 24.27 -3.75
C LYS A 127 -1.60 23.39 -4.93
N SER A 128 -1.61 23.95 -6.13
CA SER A 128 -1.41 23.23 -7.40
C SER A 128 -0.15 22.32 -7.40
N LYS A 129 0.99 22.83 -6.89
CA LYS A 129 2.25 22.07 -6.82
C LYS A 129 2.17 20.88 -5.85
N THR A 130 1.61 21.08 -4.66
CA THR A 130 1.48 20.03 -3.64
C THR A 130 0.48 18.95 -4.08
N LEU A 131 -0.64 19.36 -4.68
CA LEU A 131 -1.65 18.45 -5.23
C LEU A 131 -1.06 17.59 -6.35
N MET A 132 -0.22 18.16 -7.23
CA MET A 132 0.49 17.40 -8.27
C MET A 132 1.39 16.31 -7.67
N ILE A 133 2.12 16.61 -6.59
CA ILE A 133 2.98 15.61 -5.92
C ILE A 133 2.13 14.48 -5.31
N PHE A 134 1.03 14.80 -4.62
CA PHE A 134 0.13 13.77 -4.08
C PHE A 134 -0.52 12.93 -5.18
N SER A 135 -0.86 13.54 -6.33
CA SER A 135 -1.34 12.83 -7.51
C SER A 135 -0.29 11.90 -8.09
N LEU A 136 0.98 12.33 -8.19
CA LEU A 136 2.08 11.49 -8.66
C LEU A 136 2.31 10.28 -7.74
N ILE A 137 2.30 10.50 -6.42
CA ILE A 137 2.41 9.40 -5.45
C ILE A 137 1.24 8.43 -5.62
N THR A 138 0.00 8.96 -5.66
CA THR A 138 -1.20 8.13 -5.84
C THR A 138 -1.15 7.35 -7.16
N ALA A 139 -0.66 7.97 -8.24
CA ALA A 139 -0.47 7.31 -9.53
C ALA A 139 0.57 6.20 -9.46
N GLY A 140 1.68 6.42 -8.74
CA GLY A 140 2.69 5.38 -8.51
C GLY A 140 2.12 4.16 -7.77
N PHE A 141 1.27 4.38 -6.77
CA PHE A 141 0.55 3.29 -6.09
C PHE A 141 -0.45 2.58 -7.01
N ALA A 142 -1.22 3.33 -7.81
CA ALA A 142 -2.14 2.75 -8.77
C ALA A 142 -1.40 1.88 -9.80
N LEU A 143 -0.29 2.39 -10.33
CA LEU A 143 0.57 1.67 -11.25
C LEU A 143 1.14 0.40 -10.61
N LYS A 144 1.54 0.43 -9.33
CA LYS A 144 1.97 -0.76 -8.59
C LYS A 144 0.90 -1.85 -8.61
N PHE A 145 -0.36 -1.50 -8.30
CA PHE A 145 -1.47 -2.45 -8.29
C PHE A 145 -1.71 -3.05 -9.67
N ILE A 146 -1.75 -2.22 -10.71
CA ILE A 146 -1.96 -2.63 -12.10
C ILE A 146 -0.81 -3.53 -12.56
N LEU A 147 0.45 -3.12 -12.37
CA LEU A 147 1.63 -3.88 -12.78
C LEU A 147 1.71 -5.24 -12.08
N LEU A 148 1.46 -5.29 -10.77
CA LEU A 148 1.44 -6.56 -10.04
C LEU A 148 0.32 -7.49 -10.55
N ALA A 149 -0.86 -6.93 -10.83
CA ALA A 149 -1.97 -7.70 -11.39
C ALA A 149 -1.63 -8.23 -12.79
N SER A 150 -1.03 -7.43 -13.66
CA SER A 150 -0.60 -7.85 -15.00
C SER A 150 0.45 -8.96 -14.96
N ILE A 151 1.44 -8.87 -14.06
CA ILE A 151 2.42 -9.96 -13.89
C ILE A 151 1.74 -11.22 -13.38
N LYS A 152 0.77 -11.11 -12.45
CA LYS A 152 0.00 -12.27 -11.97
C LYS A 152 -0.85 -12.89 -13.07
N VAL A 153 -1.49 -12.11 -13.95
CA VAL A 153 -2.20 -12.65 -15.13
C VAL A 153 -1.26 -13.53 -15.96
N TRP A 154 -0.06 -13.03 -16.24
CA TRP A 154 0.95 -13.78 -16.98
C TRP A 154 1.40 -15.05 -16.24
N LEU A 155 1.65 -14.96 -14.93
CA LEU A 155 2.04 -16.11 -14.11
C LEU A 155 0.93 -17.18 -14.08
N ILE A 156 -0.32 -16.80 -13.88
CA ILE A 156 -1.47 -17.72 -13.86
C ILE A 156 -1.63 -18.39 -15.22
N GLY A 157 -1.49 -17.63 -16.32
CA GLY A 157 -1.57 -18.19 -17.66
C GLY A 157 -0.46 -19.22 -17.96
N LYS A 158 0.73 -19.04 -17.38
CA LYS A 158 1.89 -19.92 -17.62
C LYS A 158 2.00 -21.10 -16.65
N TYR A 159 1.67 -20.88 -15.38
CA TYR A 159 1.91 -21.81 -14.28
C TYR A 159 0.62 -22.30 -13.60
N GLY A 160 -0.56 -21.79 -14.00
CA GLY A 160 -1.83 -22.18 -13.40
C GLY A 160 -1.85 -21.90 -11.90
N VAL A 161 -2.12 -22.93 -11.11
CA VAL A 161 -2.18 -22.83 -9.64
C VAL A 161 -0.80 -22.63 -9.02
N ASP A 162 0.26 -23.16 -9.64
CA ASP A 162 1.63 -23.00 -9.16
C ASP A 162 2.12 -21.55 -9.19
N ALA A 163 1.42 -20.68 -9.93
CA ALA A 163 1.62 -19.23 -9.93
C ALA A 163 1.59 -18.60 -8.53
N PHE A 164 1.00 -19.30 -7.55
CA PHE A 164 0.93 -18.87 -6.16
C PHE A 164 2.32 -18.67 -5.53
N ASP A 165 3.26 -19.58 -5.76
CA ASP A 165 4.61 -19.53 -5.18
C ASP A 165 5.38 -18.30 -5.65
N GLN A 166 5.43 -18.10 -6.98
CA GLN A 166 6.10 -16.94 -7.55
C GLN A 166 5.33 -15.66 -7.17
N GLY A 167 4.01 -15.75 -6.99
CA GLY A 167 3.17 -14.67 -6.48
C GLY A 167 3.52 -14.21 -5.06
N ILE A 168 3.90 -15.12 -4.14
CA ILE A 168 4.36 -14.78 -2.78
C ILE A 168 5.65 -13.98 -2.84
N VAL A 169 6.64 -14.46 -3.60
CA VAL A 169 7.96 -13.81 -3.72
C VAL A 169 7.84 -12.45 -4.40
N LEU A 170 7.12 -12.39 -5.52
CA LEU A 170 6.90 -11.15 -6.28
C LEU A 170 6.27 -10.06 -5.42
N ARG A 171 5.29 -10.42 -4.58
CA ARG A 171 4.62 -9.48 -3.67
C ARG A 171 5.61 -8.82 -2.71
N GLN A 172 6.56 -9.57 -2.16
CA GLN A 172 7.54 -8.99 -1.23
C GLN A 172 8.54 -8.07 -1.90
N ILE A 173 9.09 -8.50 -3.04
CA ILE A 173 10.03 -7.67 -3.81
C ILE A 173 9.38 -6.32 -4.12
N LEU A 174 8.12 -6.34 -4.59
CA LEU A 174 7.38 -5.13 -4.88
C LEU A 174 7.06 -4.31 -3.63
N ASN A 175 6.68 -4.94 -2.51
CA ASN A 175 6.41 -4.20 -1.27
C ASN A 175 7.66 -3.49 -0.73
N TRP A 176 8.84 -4.09 -0.84
CA TRP A 176 10.10 -3.44 -0.44
C TRP A 176 10.48 -2.32 -1.39
N GLY A 177 10.49 -2.57 -2.70
CA GLY A 177 10.76 -1.53 -3.70
C GLY A 177 9.82 -0.33 -3.50
N PHE A 178 8.56 -0.62 -3.19
CA PHE A 178 7.57 0.38 -2.96
C PHE A 178 7.74 1.15 -1.63
N THR A 179 8.17 0.48 -0.55
CA THR A 179 8.52 1.12 0.72
C THR A 179 9.67 2.12 0.53
N ILE A 180 10.69 1.74 -0.23
CA ILE A 180 11.85 2.59 -0.55
C ILE A 180 11.40 3.83 -1.35
N VAL A 181 10.62 3.63 -2.42
CA VAL A 181 10.10 4.73 -3.24
C VAL A 181 9.21 5.67 -2.43
N SER A 182 8.35 5.13 -1.56
CA SER A 182 7.47 5.94 -0.70
C SER A 182 8.25 6.75 0.33
N ALA A 183 9.26 6.16 0.96
CA ALA A 183 10.13 6.88 1.90
C ALA A 183 10.82 8.07 1.22
N GLY A 184 11.31 7.89 -0.01
CA GLY A 184 11.87 8.98 -0.82
C GLY A 184 10.85 10.07 -1.17
N GLY A 185 9.63 9.68 -1.56
CA GLY A 185 8.54 10.62 -1.85
C GLY A 185 8.10 11.44 -0.63
N PHE A 186 8.00 10.80 0.55
CA PHE A 186 7.71 11.50 1.80
C PHE A 186 8.83 12.46 2.20
N TYR A 187 10.10 12.08 2.02
CA TYR A 187 11.23 12.97 2.27
C TYR A 187 11.15 14.25 1.40
N PHE A 188 10.79 14.12 0.12
CA PHE A 188 10.63 15.28 -0.77
C PHE A 188 9.47 16.20 -0.33
N ILE A 189 8.33 15.62 0.07
CA ILE A 189 7.20 16.39 0.61
C ILE A 189 7.60 17.13 1.88
N LEU A 190 8.30 16.47 2.81
CA LEU A 190 8.73 17.09 4.06
C LEU A 190 9.74 18.22 3.83
N LYS A 191 10.65 18.07 2.86
CA LYS A 191 11.58 19.13 2.45
C LYS A 191 10.83 20.34 1.88
N GLU A 192 9.87 20.11 1.00
CA GLU A 192 9.07 21.19 0.39
C GLU A 192 8.20 21.91 1.44
N ILE A 193 7.60 21.17 2.39
CA ILE A 193 6.84 21.76 3.51
C ILE A 193 7.77 22.51 4.47
N GLY A 194 8.97 22.01 4.73
CA GLY A 194 9.99 22.69 5.54
C GLY A 194 10.40 24.02 4.93
N ALA A 195 10.66 24.04 3.61
CA ALA A 195 10.99 25.25 2.86
C ALA A 195 9.86 26.29 2.82
N LEU A 196 8.60 25.87 2.97
CA LEU A 196 7.45 26.78 3.08
C LEU A 196 7.26 27.39 4.48
N ASN A 197 7.98 26.89 5.50
CA ASN A 197 7.93 27.39 6.88
C ASN A 197 9.18 28.20 7.28
N GLU A 198 10.16 28.38 6.37
CA GLU A 198 11.22 29.34 6.59
C GLU A 198 10.67 30.76 6.36
N PRO A 199 10.77 31.68 7.34
CA PRO A 199 10.40 33.07 7.11
C PRO A 199 11.24 33.61 5.96
N PRO A 200 10.67 34.47 5.08
CA PRO A 200 11.44 35.05 3.99
C PRO A 200 12.67 35.73 4.59
N GLU A 201 13.84 35.39 4.05
CA GLU A 201 15.11 36.04 4.38
C GLU A 201 14.85 37.55 4.44
N THR A 202 14.93 38.12 5.63
CA THR A 202 14.87 39.57 5.80
C THR A 202 16.05 40.13 5.07
N THR A 203 15.85 40.54 3.82
CA THR A 203 16.74 41.44 3.10
C THR A 203 16.73 42.76 3.88
N ILE A 204 17.64 42.86 4.86
CA ILE A 204 18.01 44.14 5.44
C ILE A 204 18.87 44.83 4.39
N SER A 205 18.21 45.55 3.48
CA SER A 205 18.82 46.66 2.75
C SER A 205 18.44 47.94 3.47
N GLN A 206 19.44 48.64 4.02
CA GLN A 206 19.58 50.10 4.12
C GLN A 206 20.73 50.38 5.11
N ASP A 207 21.89 50.77 4.57
CA ASP A 207 22.33 52.16 4.37
C ASP A 207 22.98 52.76 5.63
N SER A 208 24.32 52.90 5.54
CA SER A 208 25.22 53.98 6.00
C SER A 208 25.11 54.55 7.43
N PRO A 209 26.24 55.01 8.02
CA PRO A 209 27.02 56.15 7.50
C PRO A 209 28.25 55.77 6.68
#